data_AF-A0A3B0KLG7-F1
#
_entry.id   AF-A0A3B0KLG7-F1
#
_cell.length_a   1.000
_cell.length_b   1.000
_cell.length_c   1.000
_cell.angle_alpha   90.00
_cell.angle_beta   90.00
_cell.angle_gamma   90.00
#
_symmetry.space_group_name_H-M   'P 1'
#
loop_
_entity.id
_entity.type
_entity.pdbx_description
1 polymer ?
#
loop_
_entity_poly.entity_id
_entity_poly.type
_entity_poly.pdbx_seq_one_letter_code
_entity_poly.pdbx_strand_id
1 'polypeptide(L)'
;MEAINFNDFTPMERYEIIKEFLIKMRQANSMPSAQRFFEHYLRKFYKPPDKVVNDIAYCQRAMKTYLLIHQTIVRVFGEQEDAVSTHLPPEITEYLSLLFFQDPVIKNSYLHELEEILYEVNAECQYMLLRLQDDIDRFCLAFSEQELKPDDEVINDIVSGAIVPLVVSVKVSLEPYFVSVRPTEQELMRKYFITSDVSAPQLRLHAYTTTVVKESRLNLQAALARTRTPQVDKAERPKEEFMQSVGLITHMEKQRINLSQELRQTGPKQYSLPPKKQKAPPQPK
;
A
#
# COMPACT_ATOMS: atom_id res chain seq x y z
N MET A 1 33.09 8.31 38.03
CA MET A 1 33.45 7.94 36.65
C MET A 1 32.76 8.94 35.74
N GLU A 2 33.51 9.70 34.96
CA GLU A 2 32.92 10.57 33.94
C GLU A 2 32.06 9.72 33.00
N ALA A 3 30.86 10.19 32.68
CA ALA A 3 29.95 9.46 31.81
C ALA A 3 30.51 9.51 30.38
N ILE A 4 31.04 8.40 29.90
CA ILE A 4 31.52 8.28 28.51
C ILE A 4 30.36 8.61 27.56
N ASN A 5 30.53 9.66 26.76
CA ASN A 5 29.59 10.00 25.70
C ASN A 5 30.05 9.30 24.41
N PHE A 6 29.31 8.28 23.98
CA PHE A 6 29.69 7.53 22.78
C PHE A 6 29.68 8.40 21.52
N ASN A 7 28.97 9.53 21.50
CA ASN A 7 28.97 10.44 20.35
C ASN A 7 30.29 11.19 20.15
N ASP A 8 31.21 11.13 21.12
CA ASP A 8 32.54 11.74 21.00
C ASP A 8 33.49 10.87 20.14
N PHE A 9 33.13 9.62 19.88
CA PHE A 9 33.89 8.69 19.05
C PHE A 9 33.38 8.65 17.60
N THR A 10 34.28 8.38 16.67
CA THR A 10 33.92 8.09 15.27
C THR A 10 33.10 6.80 15.17
N PRO A 11 32.34 6.60 14.08
CA PRO A 11 31.58 5.35 13.87
C PRO A 11 32.42 4.08 13.98
N MET A 12 33.65 4.11 13.45
CA MET A 12 34.56 2.96 13.50
C MET A 12 35.08 2.70 14.93
N GLU A 13 35.45 3.75 15.67
CA GLU A 13 35.88 3.60 17.06
C GLU A 13 34.74 3.03 17.93
N ARG A 14 33.51 3.52 17.74
CA ARG A 14 32.34 2.97 18.44
C ARG A 14 32.16 1.49 18.15
N TYR A 15 32.26 1.10 16.87
CA TYR A 15 32.13 -0.29 16.45
C TYR A 15 33.17 -1.18 17.15
N GLU A 16 34.46 -0.81 17.14
CA GLU A 16 35.52 -1.59 17.78
C GLU A 16 35.36 -1.67 19.31
N ILE A 17 35.00 -0.55 19.96
CA ILE A 17 34.75 -0.52 21.41
C ILE A 17 33.61 -1.47 21.79
N ILE A 18 32.50 -1.42 21.04
CA ILE A 18 31.32 -2.26 21.29
C ILE A 18 31.67 -3.72 21.04
N LYS A 19 32.35 -4.03 19.94
CA LYS A 19 32.77 -5.39 19.60
C LYS A 19 33.65 -6.02 20.68
N GLU A 20 34.69 -5.31 21.12
CA GLU A 20 35.57 -5.79 22.20
C GLU A 20 34.83 -5.96 23.53
N PHE A 21 33.93 -5.03 23.86
CA PHE A 21 33.05 -5.16 25.02
C PHE A 21 32.21 -6.43 24.95
N LEU A 22 31.55 -6.68 23.82
CA LEU A 22 30.66 -7.83 23.64
C LEU A 22 31.41 -9.17 23.68
N ILE A 23 32.62 -9.24 23.12
CA ILE A 23 33.48 -10.43 23.22
C ILE A 23 33.79 -10.75 24.68
N LYS A 24 34.13 -9.74 25.50
CA LYS A 24 34.39 -9.92 26.94
C LYS A 24 33.14 -10.36 27.70
N MET A 25 31.98 -9.77 27.39
CA MET A 25 30.70 -10.15 28.00
C MET A 25 30.32 -11.60 27.69
N ARG A 26 30.60 -12.06 26.47
CA ARG A 26 30.40 -13.45 26.06
C ARG A 26 31.32 -14.40 26.82
N GLN A 27 32.61 -14.08 26.91
CA GLN A 27 33.58 -14.88 27.68
C GLN A 27 33.21 -14.97 29.17
N ALA A 28 32.58 -13.92 29.71
CA ALA A 28 32.09 -13.88 31.08
C ALA A 28 30.69 -14.50 31.27
N ASN A 29 30.09 -15.12 30.25
CA ASN A 29 28.71 -15.63 30.27
C ASN A 29 27.66 -14.60 30.72
N SER A 30 27.87 -13.32 30.38
CA SER A 30 27.04 -12.19 30.83
C SER A 30 26.23 -11.55 29.70
N MET A 31 25.85 -12.32 28.68
CA MET A 31 25.05 -11.83 27.54
C MET A 31 23.72 -11.15 27.92
N PRO A 32 22.98 -11.56 28.96
CA PRO A 32 21.78 -10.83 29.39
C PRO A 32 22.05 -9.37 29.80
N SER A 33 23.22 -9.11 30.41
CA SER A 33 23.64 -7.74 30.73
C SER A 33 24.05 -6.98 29.47
N ALA A 34 24.63 -7.67 28.48
CA ALA A 34 24.94 -7.07 27.18
C ALA A 34 23.68 -6.67 26.41
N GLN A 35 22.60 -7.46 26.49
CA GLN A 35 21.29 -7.11 25.91
C GLN A 35 20.73 -5.83 26.56
N ARG A 36 20.74 -5.72 27.90
CA ARG A 36 20.30 -4.50 28.60
C ARG A 36 21.15 -3.29 28.24
N PHE A 37 22.45 -3.48 28.08
CA PHE A 37 23.36 -2.43 27.62
C PHE A 37 23.00 -2.00 26.19
N PHE A 38 22.71 -2.94 25.29
CA PHE A 38 22.30 -2.63 23.93
C PHE A 38 21.02 -1.80 23.89
N GLU A 39 19.98 -2.18 24.63
CA GLU A 39 18.73 -1.40 24.71
C GLU A 39 18.98 0.01 25.25
N HIS A 40 19.79 0.15 26.30
CA HIS A 40 20.18 1.46 26.83
C HIS A 40 20.96 2.28 25.80
N TYR A 41 21.90 1.66 25.11
CA TYR A 41 22.74 2.28 24.09
C TYR A 41 21.89 2.78 22.93
N LEU A 42 20.96 1.96 22.44
CA LEU A 42 20.03 2.31 21.38
C LEU A 42 19.18 3.52 21.76
N ARG A 43 18.50 3.48 22.91
CA ARG A 43 17.65 4.60 23.38
C ARG A 43 18.41 5.91 23.60
N LYS A 44 19.69 5.83 23.99
CA LYS A 44 20.48 7.01 24.36
C LYS A 44 21.24 7.63 23.18
N PHE A 45 21.72 6.81 22.25
CA PHE A 45 22.67 7.25 21.23
C PHE A 45 22.12 7.15 19.80
N TYR A 46 21.10 6.33 19.54
CA TYR A 46 20.50 6.30 18.21
C TYR A 46 19.56 7.49 18.03
N LYS A 47 19.72 8.18 16.90
CA LYS A 47 18.83 9.24 16.44
C LYS A 47 18.54 9.00 14.97
N PRO A 48 17.26 8.79 14.60
CA PRO A 48 16.87 8.68 13.20
C PRO A 48 17.34 9.89 12.38
N PRO A 49 17.80 9.72 11.13
CA PRO A 49 18.26 10.84 10.31
C PRO A 49 17.13 11.82 9.97
N ASP A 50 17.29 13.10 10.31
CA ASP A 50 16.25 14.14 10.16
C ASP A 50 15.65 14.21 8.75
N LYS A 51 16.49 14.08 7.71
CA LYS A 51 16.02 14.11 6.31
C LYS A 51 15.06 12.97 6.00
N VAL A 52 15.38 11.76 6.45
CA VAL A 52 14.55 10.57 6.23
C VAL A 52 13.27 10.65 7.04
N VAL A 53 13.37 11.08 8.31
CA VAL A 53 12.23 11.30 9.20
C VAL A 53 11.25 12.32 8.62
N ASN A 54 11.77 13.46 8.15
CA ASN A 54 10.96 14.51 7.55
C ASN A 54 10.27 14.04 6.27
N ASP A 55 10.96 13.28 5.42
CA ASP A 55 10.37 12.73 4.20
C ASP A 55 9.27 11.70 4.48
N ILE A 56 9.47 10.81 5.47
CA ILE A 56 8.42 9.87 5.89
C ILE A 56 7.20 10.65 6.39
N ALA A 57 7.41 11.62 7.28
CA ALA A 57 6.33 12.44 7.81
C ALA A 57 5.63 13.24 6.70
N TYR A 58 6.38 13.76 5.74
CA TYR A 58 5.86 14.46 4.57
C TYR A 58 4.97 13.55 3.71
N CYS A 59 5.45 12.36 3.34
CA CYS A 59 4.68 11.39 2.57
C CYS A 59 3.40 10.97 3.30
N GLN A 60 3.46 10.73 4.61
CA GLN A 60 2.28 10.36 5.40
C GLN A 60 1.25 11.50 5.48
N ARG A 61 1.68 12.76 5.60
CA ARG A 61 0.79 13.92 5.53
C ARG A 61 0.18 14.12 4.14
N ALA A 62 0.98 13.93 3.09
CA ALA A 62 0.50 14.00 1.71
C ALA A 62 -0.57 12.92 1.47
N MET A 63 -0.30 11.67 1.86
CA MET A 63 -1.25 10.57 1.75
C MET A 63 -2.56 10.85 2.48
N LYS A 64 -2.50 11.37 3.71
CA LYS A 64 -3.68 11.82 4.46
C LYS A 64 -4.48 12.88 3.68
N THR A 65 -3.78 13.85 3.08
CA THR A 65 -4.41 14.91 2.29
C THR A 65 -5.12 14.34 1.06
N TYR A 66 -4.46 13.48 0.29
CA TYR A 66 -5.07 12.84 -0.89
C TYR A 66 -6.27 11.96 -0.52
N LEU A 67 -6.20 11.20 0.58
CA LEU A 67 -7.33 10.42 1.08
C LEU A 67 -8.51 11.31 1.50
N LEU A 68 -8.24 12.45 2.15
CA LEU A 68 -9.27 13.42 2.51
C LEU A 68 -9.95 14.01 1.27
N ILE A 69 -9.17 14.37 0.25
CA ILE A 69 -9.69 14.88 -1.02
C ILE A 69 -10.53 13.81 -1.73
N HIS A 70 -10.05 12.57 -1.80
CA HIS A 70 -10.80 11.44 -2.36
C HIS A 70 -12.16 11.27 -1.66
N GLN A 71 -12.17 11.23 -0.31
CA GLN A 71 -13.42 11.15 0.47
C GLN A 71 -14.34 12.36 0.22
N THR A 72 -13.77 13.55 0.07
CA THR A 72 -14.53 14.77 -0.21
C THR A 72 -15.19 14.70 -1.58
N ILE A 73 -14.50 14.22 -2.61
CA ILE A 73 -15.07 14.02 -3.96
C ILE A 73 -16.22 13.01 -3.87
N VAL A 74 -16.00 11.84 -3.27
CA VAL A 74 -17.05 10.82 -3.12
C VAL A 74 -18.28 11.39 -2.43
N ARG A 75 -18.10 12.15 -1.33
CA ARG A 75 -19.20 12.78 -0.60
C ARG A 75 -19.96 13.81 -1.43
N VAL A 76 -19.26 14.77 -2.03
CA VAL A 76 -19.89 15.87 -2.79
C VAL A 76 -20.71 15.33 -3.97
N PHE A 77 -20.19 14.33 -4.68
CA PHE A 77 -20.93 13.72 -5.78
C PHE A 77 -22.10 12.85 -5.29
N GLY A 78 -21.98 12.17 -4.15
CA GLY A 78 -23.10 11.44 -3.53
C GLY A 78 -24.24 12.35 -3.09
N GLU A 79 -23.92 13.48 -2.46
CA GLU A 79 -24.93 14.47 -2.05
C GLU A 79 -25.68 15.09 -3.25
N GLN A 80 -25.01 15.26 -4.39
CA GLN A 80 -25.65 15.69 -5.64
C GLN A 80 -26.63 14.63 -6.18
N GLU A 81 -26.24 13.35 -6.15
CA GLU A 81 -27.09 12.22 -6.57
C GLU A 81 -28.38 12.13 -5.73
N ASP A 82 -28.26 12.33 -4.41
CA ASP A 82 -29.39 12.31 -3.48
C ASP A 82 -30.32 13.54 -3.62
N ALA A 83 -29.75 14.73 -3.81
CA ALA A 83 -30.52 15.98 -3.97
C ALA A 83 -31.36 15.98 -5.25
N VAL A 84 -30.81 15.45 -6.35
CA VAL A 84 -31.53 15.30 -7.63
C VAL A 84 -32.66 14.28 -7.52
N SER A 85 -32.45 13.19 -6.78
CA SER A 85 -33.46 12.13 -6.61
C SER A 85 -34.64 12.52 -5.71
N THR A 86 -34.45 13.47 -4.77
CA THR A 86 -35.44 13.78 -3.73
C THR A 86 -36.41 14.91 -4.11
N HIS A 87 -36.06 15.77 -5.08
CA HIS A 87 -36.80 17.01 -5.34
C HIS A 87 -37.46 17.12 -6.73
N LEU A 88 -37.30 16.15 -7.63
CA LEU A 88 -37.80 16.24 -9.01
C LEU A 88 -38.71 15.06 -9.41
N PRO A 89 -39.79 15.31 -10.18
CA PRO A 89 -40.60 14.26 -10.77
C PRO A 89 -39.74 13.32 -11.65
N PRO A 90 -39.99 12.00 -11.65
CA PRO A 90 -39.13 11.00 -12.31
C PRO A 90 -38.89 11.26 -13.81
N GLU A 91 -39.86 11.88 -14.48
CA GLU A 91 -39.79 12.25 -15.91
C GLU A 91 -38.79 13.38 -16.19
N ILE A 92 -38.52 14.24 -15.21
CA ILE A 92 -37.56 15.36 -15.31
C ILE A 92 -36.19 14.91 -14.79
N THR A 93 -36.15 14.00 -13.82
CA THR A 93 -34.91 13.44 -13.25
C THR A 93 -34.07 12.71 -14.30
N GLU A 94 -34.69 12.00 -15.25
CA GLU A 94 -33.97 11.33 -16.35
C GLU A 94 -33.28 12.32 -17.31
N TYR A 95 -33.97 13.42 -17.66
CA TYR A 95 -33.41 14.46 -18.54
C TYR A 95 -32.39 15.35 -17.84
N LEU A 96 -32.60 15.72 -16.57
CA LEU A 96 -31.64 16.48 -15.78
C LEU A 96 -30.43 15.63 -15.39
N SER A 97 -30.60 14.31 -15.22
CA SER A 97 -29.47 13.40 -15.01
C SER A 97 -28.50 13.42 -16.19
N LEU A 98 -29.02 13.57 -17.41
CA LEU A 98 -28.23 13.75 -18.64
C LEU A 98 -27.64 15.16 -18.82
N LEU A 99 -28.18 16.19 -18.16
CA LEU A 99 -27.84 17.60 -18.38
C LEU A 99 -27.07 18.28 -17.23
N PHE A 100 -27.18 17.76 -16.00
CA PHE A 100 -26.65 18.39 -14.78
C PHE A 100 -25.76 17.49 -13.92
N PHE A 101 -25.73 16.17 -14.12
CA PHE A 101 -24.66 15.39 -13.51
C PHE A 101 -23.35 15.78 -14.18
N GLN A 102 -22.45 16.41 -13.41
CA GLN A 102 -21.03 16.32 -13.72
C GLN A 102 -20.72 14.83 -13.86
N ASP A 103 -20.39 14.46 -15.10
CA ASP A 103 -20.38 13.10 -15.63
C ASP A 103 -19.78 12.11 -14.62
N PRO A 104 -20.40 10.97 -14.29
CA PRO A 104 -19.75 9.91 -13.53
C PRO A 104 -18.38 9.53 -14.10
N VAL A 105 -18.14 9.78 -15.40
CA VAL A 105 -16.82 9.72 -16.03
C VAL A 105 -15.83 10.73 -15.42
N ILE A 106 -16.22 11.97 -15.15
CA ILE A 106 -15.38 13.00 -14.49
C ILE A 106 -15.07 12.59 -13.05
N LYS A 107 -16.08 12.18 -12.27
CA LYS A 107 -15.89 11.65 -10.91
C LYS A 107 -14.86 10.52 -10.91
N ASN A 108 -15.09 9.49 -11.73
CA ASN A 108 -14.20 8.33 -11.82
C ASN A 108 -12.81 8.73 -12.31
N SER A 109 -12.69 9.68 -13.24
CA SER A 109 -11.40 10.19 -13.68
C SER A 109 -10.61 10.86 -12.55
N TYR A 110 -11.26 11.66 -11.70
CA TYR A 110 -10.60 12.27 -10.54
C TYR A 110 -10.19 11.22 -9.50
N LEU A 111 -11.06 10.25 -9.22
CA LEU A 111 -10.74 9.18 -8.27
C LEU A 111 -9.57 8.33 -8.76
N HIS A 112 -9.54 7.94 -10.03
CA HIS A 112 -8.42 7.20 -10.60
C HIS A 112 -7.11 7.99 -10.57
N GLU A 113 -7.13 9.29 -10.89
CA GLU A 113 -5.93 10.12 -10.77
C GLU A 113 -5.41 10.17 -9.31
N LEU A 114 -6.32 10.31 -8.34
CA LEU A 114 -5.95 10.31 -6.92
C LEU A 114 -5.43 8.95 -6.45
N GLU A 115 -5.99 7.84 -6.95
CA GLU A 115 -5.53 6.48 -6.66
C GLU A 115 -4.10 6.27 -7.19
N GLU A 116 -3.81 6.68 -8.43
CA GLU A 116 -2.47 6.61 -9.00
C GLU A 116 -1.45 7.37 -8.13
N ILE A 117 -1.78 8.60 -7.73
CA ILE A 117 -0.91 9.40 -6.86
C ILE A 117 -0.74 8.75 -5.48
N LEU A 118 -1.81 8.17 -4.91
CA LEU A 118 -1.72 7.46 -3.63
C LEU A 118 -0.77 6.25 -3.72
N TYR A 119 -0.77 5.51 -4.83
CA TYR A 119 0.19 4.43 -5.06
C TYR A 119 1.63 4.95 -5.12
N GLU A 120 1.87 6.06 -5.82
CA GLU A 120 3.19 6.70 -5.88
C GLU A 120 3.68 7.15 -4.51
N VAL A 121 2.85 7.89 -3.76
CA VAL A 121 3.20 8.39 -2.42
C VAL A 121 3.43 7.24 -1.44
N ASN A 122 2.65 6.16 -1.52
CA ASN A 122 2.87 4.97 -0.71
C ASN A 122 4.20 4.30 -1.06
N ALA A 123 4.53 4.14 -2.35
CA ALA A 123 5.80 3.58 -2.78
C ALA A 123 6.99 4.41 -2.29
N GLU A 124 6.93 5.74 -2.39
CA GLU A 124 7.94 6.65 -1.83
C GLU A 124 8.07 6.49 -0.31
N CYS A 125 6.96 6.43 0.42
CA CYS A 125 6.96 6.22 1.87
C CYS A 125 7.61 4.89 2.25
N GLN A 126 7.29 3.80 1.56
CA GLN A 126 7.89 2.48 1.79
C GLN A 126 9.39 2.49 1.51
N TYR A 127 9.82 3.17 0.44
CA TYR A 127 11.24 3.33 0.14
C TYR A 127 11.97 4.11 1.26
N MET A 128 11.37 5.16 1.82
CA MET A 128 11.95 5.87 2.96
C MET A 128 12.04 5.01 4.22
N LEU A 129 11.04 4.17 4.49
CA LEU A 129 11.07 3.22 5.61
C LEU A 129 12.20 2.20 5.45
N LEU A 130 12.45 1.69 4.24
CA LEU A 130 13.59 0.80 3.98
C LEU A 130 14.93 1.50 4.24
N ARG A 131 15.07 2.77 3.84
CA ARG A 131 16.29 3.54 4.13
C ARG A 131 16.51 3.76 5.62
N LEU A 132 15.43 3.97 6.37
CA LEU A 132 15.49 4.08 7.83
C LEU A 132 15.89 2.74 8.45
N GLN A 133 15.34 1.63 7.97
CA GLN A 133 15.72 0.30 8.42
C GLN A 133 17.21 0.03 8.16
N ASP A 134 17.71 0.33 6.96
CA ASP A 134 19.14 0.18 6.63
C ASP A 134 20.04 1.00 7.57
N ASP A 135 19.61 2.20 7.96
CA ASP A 135 20.33 3.05 8.90
C ASP A 135 20.37 2.46 10.32
N ILE A 136 19.22 1.94 10.79
CA ILE A 136 19.12 1.22 12.07
C ILE A 136 20.01 -0.02 12.06
N ASP A 137 19.96 -0.82 10.99
CA ASP A 137 20.73 -2.05 10.86
C ASP A 137 22.24 -1.77 10.88
N ARG A 138 22.68 -0.71 10.20
CA ARG A 138 24.07 -0.24 10.25
C ARG A 138 24.48 0.20 11.65
N PHE A 139 23.60 0.91 12.36
CA PHE A 139 23.88 1.32 13.74
C PHE A 139 23.99 0.13 14.68
N CYS A 140 23.15 -0.90 14.47
CA CYS A 140 23.09 -2.11 15.28
C CYS A 140 24.14 -3.17 14.90
N LEU A 141 24.91 -2.98 13.81
CA LEU A 141 25.77 -4.00 13.21
C LEU A 141 26.70 -4.70 14.22
N ALA A 142 27.39 -3.93 15.08
CA ALA A 142 28.31 -4.48 16.08
C ALA A 142 27.63 -5.44 17.08
N PHE A 143 26.35 -5.22 17.37
CA PHE A 143 25.55 -6.06 18.26
C PHE A 143 25.03 -7.30 17.51
N SER A 144 24.51 -7.10 16.30
CA SER A 144 23.98 -8.17 15.45
C SER A 144 25.03 -9.22 15.09
N GLU A 145 26.27 -8.82 14.84
CA GLU A 145 27.41 -9.74 14.62
C GLU A 145 27.71 -10.63 15.83
N GLN A 146 27.32 -10.19 17.02
CA GLN A 146 27.45 -10.94 18.28
C GLN A 146 26.14 -11.61 18.69
N GLU A 147 25.24 -11.84 17.73
CA GLU A 147 23.94 -12.52 17.90
C GLU A 147 22.98 -11.81 18.87
N LEU A 148 23.23 -10.55 19.20
CA LEU A 148 22.29 -9.71 19.93
C LEU A 148 21.33 -9.06 18.94
N LYS A 149 20.04 -9.12 19.24
CA LYS A 149 19.01 -8.48 18.42
C LYS A 149 18.43 -7.28 19.15
N PRO A 150 18.19 -6.18 18.43
CA PRO A 150 17.45 -5.08 19.03
C PRO A 150 16.04 -5.56 19.34
N ASP A 151 15.47 -5.02 20.41
CA ASP A 151 14.06 -5.20 20.70
C ASP A 151 13.25 -4.32 19.73
N ASP A 152 12.38 -4.96 18.95
CA ASP A 152 11.52 -4.29 17.98
C ASP A 152 10.62 -3.25 18.65
N GLU A 153 10.20 -3.46 19.90
CA GLU A 153 9.42 -2.47 20.65
C GLU A 153 10.24 -1.22 20.94
N VAL A 154 11.52 -1.37 21.28
CA VAL A 154 12.42 -0.24 21.51
C VAL A 154 12.66 0.54 20.23
N ILE A 155 12.87 -0.14 19.09
CA ILE A 155 13.01 0.52 17.80
C ILE A 155 11.73 1.28 17.46
N ASN A 156 10.57 0.63 17.57
CA ASN A 156 9.27 1.23 17.29
C ASN A 156 9.01 2.45 18.18
N ASP A 157 9.34 2.41 19.47
CA ASP A 157 9.25 3.56 20.38
C ASP A 157 10.07 4.76 19.87
N ILE A 158 11.34 4.51 19.49
CA ILE A 158 12.25 5.58 19.04
C ILE A 158 11.77 6.17 17.71
N VAL A 159 11.44 5.32 16.75
CA VAL A 159 11.01 5.71 15.41
C VAL A 159 9.66 6.43 15.46
N SER A 160 8.68 5.88 16.19
CA SER A 160 7.37 6.51 16.35
C SER A 160 7.47 7.84 17.10
N GLY A 161 8.30 7.92 18.15
CA GLY A 161 8.57 9.14 18.89
C GLY A 161 9.18 10.25 18.03
N ALA A 162 9.94 9.91 16.97
CA ALA A 162 10.48 10.86 16.01
C ALA A 162 9.47 11.26 14.93
N ILE A 163 8.76 10.29 14.34
CA ILE A 163 7.93 10.50 13.15
C ILE A 163 6.52 11.00 13.50
N VAL A 164 5.84 10.36 14.44
CA VAL A 164 4.41 10.61 14.71
C VAL A 164 4.12 12.06 15.10
N PRO A 165 4.90 12.74 15.96
CA PRO A 165 4.67 14.15 16.28
C PRO A 165 4.72 15.05 15.05
N LEU A 166 5.60 14.73 14.09
CA LEU A 166 5.66 15.46 12.83
C LEU A 166 4.43 15.16 11.99
N VAL A 167 3.98 13.92 11.86
CA VAL A 167 2.80 13.59 11.06
C VAL A 167 1.53 14.30 11.55
N VAL A 168 1.34 14.36 12.87
CA VAL A 168 0.13 14.92 13.49
C VAL A 168 0.18 16.46 13.56
N SER A 169 1.36 17.06 13.61
CA SER A 169 1.49 18.51 13.76
C SER A 169 1.06 19.27 12.51
N VAL A 170 0.05 20.13 12.64
CA VAL A 170 -0.43 21.00 11.54
C VAL A 170 0.49 22.23 11.34
N LYS A 171 1.26 22.61 12.37
CA LYS A 171 2.02 23.88 12.40
C LYS A 171 3.46 23.77 11.88
N VAL A 172 3.99 22.55 11.78
CA VAL A 172 5.37 22.34 11.34
C VAL A 172 5.39 22.25 9.82
N SER A 173 6.10 23.18 9.16
CA SER A 173 6.38 23.04 7.73
C SER A 173 7.43 21.94 7.54
N LEU A 174 7.16 20.98 6.65
CA LEU A 174 8.09 19.93 6.27
C LEU A 174 8.46 20.15 4.80
N GLU A 175 9.75 20.34 4.54
CA GLU A 175 10.27 20.40 3.18
C GLU A 175 10.84 19.02 2.81
N PRO A 176 10.34 18.41 1.72
CA PRO A 176 10.83 17.10 1.31
C PRO A 176 12.24 17.23 0.71
N TYR A 177 13.08 16.22 0.96
CA TYR A 177 14.47 16.18 0.53
C TYR A 177 14.69 15.14 -0.59
N PHE A 178 14.28 13.89 -0.39
CA PHE A 178 14.43 12.80 -1.36
C PHE A 178 13.16 12.53 -2.17
N VAL A 179 12.01 13.02 -1.70
CA VAL A 179 10.70 12.76 -2.30
C VAL A 179 10.16 13.97 -3.06
N SER A 180 9.21 13.72 -3.94
CA SER A 180 8.65 14.77 -4.80
C SER A 180 7.75 15.71 -4.00
N VAL A 181 7.82 17.02 -4.28
CA VAL A 181 6.91 18.02 -3.72
C VAL A 181 5.49 17.77 -4.23
N ARG A 182 4.52 17.84 -3.32
CA ARG A 182 3.09 17.61 -3.57
C ARG A 182 2.28 18.88 -3.36
N PRO A 183 1.17 19.06 -4.11
CA PRO A 183 0.21 20.11 -3.86
C PRO A 183 -0.38 20.05 -2.46
N THR A 184 -0.69 21.23 -1.92
CA THR A 184 -1.41 21.40 -0.66
C THR A 184 -2.88 21.00 -0.79
N GLU A 185 -3.54 20.76 0.34
CA GLU A 185 -4.99 20.52 0.38
C GLU A 185 -5.77 21.62 -0.36
N GLN A 186 -5.40 22.88 -0.15
CA GLN A 186 -6.08 24.01 -0.79
C GLN A 186 -5.90 24.03 -2.31
N GLU A 187 -4.72 23.65 -2.81
CA GLU A 187 -4.46 23.55 -4.25
C GLU A 187 -5.22 22.38 -4.88
N LEU A 188 -5.34 21.26 -4.17
CA LEU A 188 -6.16 20.12 -4.61
C LEU A 188 -7.65 20.46 -4.59
N MET A 189 -8.14 21.13 -3.54
CA MET A 189 -9.52 21.61 -3.49
C MET A 189 -9.80 22.54 -4.66
N ARG A 190 -8.85 23.42 -4.99
CA ARG A 190 -8.98 24.31 -6.15
C ARG A 190 -9.02 23.53 -7.47
N LYS A 191 -8.17 22.52 -7.61
CA LYS A 191 -8.09 21.67 -8.81
C LYS A 191 -9.40 20.91 -9.07
N TYR A 192 -10.03 20.35 -8.04
CA TYR A 192 -11.18 19.46 -8.19
C TYR A 192 -12.54 20.15 -8.00
N PHE A 193 -12.62 21.29 -7.30
CA PHE A 193 -13.89 21.92 -6.91
C PHE A 193 -14.05 23.40 -7.32
N ILE A 194 -13.11 24.05 -8.02
CA ILE A 194 -13.36 25.42 -8.49
C ILE A 194 -14.54 25.46 -9.45
N THR A 195 -15.52 26.26 -9.03
CA THR A 195 -16.69 26.71 -9.78
C THR A 195 -16.46 28.19 -10.16
N SER A 196 -16.52 28.49 -11.47
CA SER A 196 -16.82 29.79 -12.10
C SER A 196 -15.74 30.90 -12.22
N ASP A 197 -15.61 31.45 -13.45
CA ASP A 197 -15.14 32.80 -13.86
C ASP A 197 -13.86 32.99 -14.70
N VAL A 198 -13.24 31.92 -15.19
CA VAL A 198 -12.35 32.05 -16.36
C VAL A 198 -12.77 30.99 -17.35
N SER A 199 -13.11 31.43 -18.58
CA SER A 199 -13.37 30.61 -19.77
C SER A 199 -12.83 29.20 -19.57
N ALA A 200 -13.75 28.23 -19.48
CA ALA A 200 -13.51 26.81 -19.27
C ALA A 200 -12.05 26.47 -19.53
N PRO A 201 -11.27 26.02 -18.52
CA PRO A 201 -9.99 25.44 -18.82
C PRO A 201 -10.29 24.41 -19.89
N GLN A 202 -9.73 24.63 -21.08
CA GLN A 202 -9.51 23.53 -21.99
C GLN A 202 -8.60 22.61 -21.20
N LEU A 203 -9.21 21.75 -20.36
CA LEU A 203 -8.82 20.36 -20.32
C LEU A 203 -8.60 20.07 -21.79
N ARG A 204 -7.33 19.93 -22.17
CA ARG A 204 -7.00 19.01 -23.24
C ARG A 204 -7.48 17.66 -22.73
N LEU A 205 -8.82 17.47 -22.76
CA LEU A 205 -9.39 16.24 -23.26
C LEU A 205 -8.48 15.94 -24.44
N HIS A 206 -7.67 14.91 -24.30
CA HIS A 206 -7.20 14.22 -25.49
C HIS A 206 -8.47 14.05 -26.32
N ALA A 207 -8.57 14.85 -27.38
CA ALA A 207 -9.74 15.03 -28.22
C ALA A 207 -9.95 13.79 -29.11
N TYR A 208 -9.66 12.63 -28.55
CA TYR A 208 -9.45 11.37 -29.23
C TYR A 208 -10.39 10.28 -28.76
N THR A 209 -11.28 10.54 -27.80
CA THR A 209 -12.11 9.47 -27.24
C THR A 209 -13.60 9.73 -27.33
N THR A 210 -14.15 10.94 -27.45
CA THR A 210 -15.62 11.06 -27.47
C THR A 210 -16.26 10.64 -28.80
N THR A 211 -15.64 10.95 -29.94
CA THR A 211 -16.09 10.46 -31.26
C THR A 211 -15.68 9.01 -31.48
N VAL A 212 -14.43 8.66 -31.20
CA VAL A 212 -13.90 7.30 -31.36
C VAL A 212 -14.56 6.30 -30.40
N VAL A 213 -14.88 6.68 -29.16
CA VAL A 213 -15.60 5.79 -28.22
C VAL A 213 -17.07 5.71 -28.56
N LYS A 214 -17.73 6.77 -29.05
CA LYS A 214 -19.12 6.67 -29.56
C LYS A 214 -19.19 5.79 -30.81
N GLU A 215 -18.25 5.96 -31.73
CA GLU A 215 -18.14 5.17 -32.95
C GLU A 215 -17.73 3.72 -32.65
N SER A 216 -16.82 3.51 -31.69
CA SER A 216 -16.44 2.20 -31.16
C SER A 216 -17.61 1.53 -30.45
N ARG A 217 -18.41 2.26 -29.66
CA ARG A 217 -19.58 1.71 -28.94
C ARG A 217 -20.73 1.37 -29.89
N LEU A 218 -20.95 2.17 -30.93
CA LEU A 218 -21.86 1.84 -32.03
C LEU A 218 -21.34 0.65 -32.85
N ASN A 219 -20.03 0.58 -33.11
CA ASN A 219 -19.42 -0.58 -33.76
C ASN A 219 -19.50 -1.83 -32.89
N LEU A 220 -19.33 -1.70 -31.58
CA LEU A 220 -19.42 -2.80 -30.62
C LEU A 220 -20.87 -3.28 -30.52
N GLN A 221 -21.86 -2.38 -30.47
CA GLN A 221 -23.27 -2.75 -30.52
C GLN A 221 -23.65 -3.41 -31.85
N ALA A 222 -23.15 -2.88 -32.97
CA ALA A 222 -23.35 -3.48 -34.29
C ALA A 222 -22.60 -4.82 -34.44
N ALA A 223 -21.46 -5.00 -33.78
CA ALA A 223 -20.69 -6.25 -33.75
C ALA A 223 -21.34 -7.29 -32.83
N LEU A 224 -21.89 -6.87 -31.70
CA LEU A 224 -22.66 -7.69 -30.75
C LEU A 224 -24.00 -8.14 -31.34
N ALA A 225 -24.64 -7.28 -32.14
CA ALA A 225 -25.81 -7.67 -32.93
C ALA A 225 -25.45 -8.68 -34.03
N ARG A 226 -24.24 -8.57 -34.62
CA ARG A 226 -23.69 -9.51 -35.62
C ARG A 226 -23.20 -10.84 -35.05
N THR A 227 -22.90 -10.91 -33.74
CA THR A 227 -22.39 -12.12 -33.06
C THR A 227 -23.47 -12.94 -32.35
N ARG A 228 -24.75 -12.57 -32.49
CA ARG A 228 -25.90 -13.37 -32.01
C ARG A 228 -26.33 -14.50 -32.96
N THR A 229 -25.42 -14.99 -33.79
CA THR A 229 -25.51 -16.29 -34.49
C THR A 229 -24.49 -17.24 -33.87
N PRO A 230 -24.84 -18.52 -33.63
CA PRO A 230 -24.00 -19.40 -32.84
C PRO A 230 -22.76 -19.82 -33.64
N GLN A 231 -21.67 -19.96 -32.88
CA GLN A 231 -20.46 -20.79 -33.09
C GLN A 231 -19.10 -20.13 -33.45
N VAL A 232 -18.14 -20.49 -32.58
CA VAL A 232 -16.78 -21.01 -32.81
C VAL A 232 -15.59 -20.02 -32.86
N ASP A 233 -14.80 -20.12 -31.78
CA ASP A 233 -13.34 -20.07 -31.59
C ASP A 233 -12.42 -18.95 -32.13
N LYS A 234 -11.57 -18.54 -31.16
CA LYS A 234 -10.19 -18.00 -31.22
C LYS A 234 -9.98 -16.52 -31.58
N ALA A 235 -9.55 -15.74 -30.59
CA ALA A 235 -8.13 -15.38 -30.42
C ALA A 235 -7.91 -14.41 -29.23
N GLU A 236 -7.51 -14.93 -28.06
CA GLU A 236 -6.85 -14.17 -26.99
C GLU A 236 -5.60 -14.96 -26.60
N ARG A 237 -4.41 -14.48 -26.97
CA ARG A 237 -3.10 -15.01 -26.53
C ARG A 237 -1.94 -14.00 -26.40
N PRO A 238 -1.99 -12.72 -26.86
CA PRO A 238 -0.82 -11.84 -26.68
C PRO A 238 -0.60 -11.38 -25.23
N LYS A 239 -1.67 -11.14 -24.48
CA LYS A 239 -1.60 -10.56 -23.13
C LYS A 239 -1.23 -11.58 -22.05
N GLU A 240 -1.68 -12.82 -22.20
CA GLU A 240 -1.45 -13.89 -21.23
C GLU A 240 -0.02 -14.45 -21.32
N GLU A 241 0.52 -14.56 -22.54
CA GLU A 241 1.92 -14.96 -22.76
C GLU A 241 2.90 -13.95 -22.17
N PHE A 242 2.60 -12.65 -22.29
CA PHE A 242 3.38 -11.59 -21.66
C PHE A 242 3.40 -11.74 -20.13
N MET A 243 2.23 -11.88 -19.49
CA MET A 243 2.16 -11.95 -18.02
C MET A 243 2.84 -13.22 -17.46
N GLN A 244 2.73 -14.35 -18.16
CA GLN A 244 3.45 -15.56 -17.79
C GLN A 244 4.98 -15.41 -17.92
N SER A 245 5.47 -14.70 -18.94
CA SER A 245 6.91 -14.48 -19.15
C SER A 245 7.60 -13.68 -18.02
N VAL A 246 6.86 -12.80 -17.35
CA VAL A 246 7.36 -11.96 -16.25
C VAL A 246 7.00 -12.51 -14.86
N GLY A 247 6.49 -13.74 -14.79
CA GLY A 247 6.12 -14.39 -13.53
C GLY A 247 4.88 -13.79 -12.85
N LEU A 248 4.06 -13.04 -13.59
CA LEU A 248 2.83 -12.42 -13.09
C LEU A 248 1.62 -13.30 -13.44
N ILE A 249 0.81 -13.63 -12.43
CA ILE A 249 -0.42 -14.42 -12.63
C ILE A 249 -1.62 -13.50 -12.90
N THR A 250 -2.50 -13.91 -13.82
CA THR A 250 -3.76 -13.17 -14.07
C THR A 250 -4.68 -13.24 -12.85
N HIS A 251 -5.60 -12.28 -12.68
CA HIS A 251 -6.63 -12.33 -11.63
C HIS A 251 -7.51 -13.59 -11.73
N MET A 252 -7.81 -14.02 -12.96
CA MET A 252 -8.51 -15.26 -13.28
C MET A 252 -7.74 -16.50 -12.81
N GLU A 253 -6.42 -16.51 -12.98
CA GLU A 253 -5.54 -17.60 -12.59
C GLU A 253 -5.36 -17.65 -11.07
N LYS A 254 -5.28 -16.50 -10.41
CA LYS A 254 -5.34 -16.36 -8.96
C LYS A 254 -6.66 -16.89 -8.39
N GLN A 255 -7.80 -16.57 -9.03
CA GLN A 255 -9.10 -17.12 -8.64
C GLN A 255 -9.18 -18.63 -8.82
N ARG A 256 -8.64 -19.19 -9.92
CA ARG A 256 -8.54 -20.66 -10.10
C ARG A 256 -7.65 -21.33 -9.06
N ILE A 257 -6.51 -20.74 -8.73
CA ILE A 257 -5.60 -21.27 -7.70
C ILE A 257 -6.33 -21.28 -6.34
N ASN A 258 -7.03 -20.20 -5.99
CA ASN A 258 -7.80 -20.15 -4.74
C ASN A 258 -8.92 -21.19 -4.70
N LEU A 259 -9.70 -21.32 -5.78
CA LEU A 259 -10.80 -22.32 -5.87
C LEU A 259 -10.27 -23.76 -5.79
N SER A 260 -9.13 -24.04 -6.43
CA SER A 260 -8.50 -25.36 -6.38
C SER A 260 -7.83 -25.68 -5.04
N GLN A 261 -7.41 -24.66 -4.27
CA GLN A 261 -6.96 -24.83 -2.89
C GLN A 261 -8.12 -25.07 -1.93
N GLU A 262 -9.25 -24.38 -2.11
CA GLU A 262 -10.47 -24.61 -1.31
C GLU A 262 -11.03 -26.02 -1.52
N LEU A 263 -11.07 -26.51 -2.77
CA LEU A 263 -11.50 -27.87 -3.10
C LEU A 263 -10.57 -28.96 -2.54
N ARG A 264 -9.29 -28.66 -2.30
CA ARG A 264 -8.34 -29.60 -1.66
C ARG A 264 -8.50 -29.66 -0.13
N GLN A 265 -9.10 -28.65 0.50
CA GLN A 265 -9.35 -28.62 1.94
C GLN A 265 -10.67 -29.31 2.34
N THR A 266 -11.61 -29.47 1.40
CA THR A 266 -12.82 -30.28 1.60
C THR A 266 -12.67 -31.66 0.95
N GLY A 267 -11.88 -32.53 1.57
CA GLY A 267 -11.79 -33.94 1.17
C GLY A 267 -13.11 -34.70 1.37
N PRO A 268 -13.43 -35.72 0.55
CA PRO A 268 -14.66 -36.49 0.64
C PRO A 268 -14.69 -37.38 1.89
N LYS A 269 -15.83 -37.36 2.62
CA LYS A 269 -16.14 -38.33 3.67
C LYS A 269 -16.19 -39.74 3.04
N GLN A 270 -15.18 -40.57 3.33
CA GLN A 270 -15.22 -42.00 3.07
C GLN A 270 -16.33 -42.63 3.91
N TYR A 271 -17.37 -43.15 3.26
CA TYR A 271 -18.28 -44.12 3.85
C TYR A 271 -17.52 -45.45 4.00
N SER A 272 -17.26 -45.86 5.24
CA SER A 272 -16.73 -47.18 5.56
C SER A 272 -17.84 -48.25 5.48
N LEU A 273 -17.69 -49.21 4.56
CA LEU A 273 -18.47 -50.46 4.55
C LEU A 273 -18.06 -51.38 5.73
N PRO A 274 -18.98 -52.17 6.31
CA PRO A 274 -18.68 -53.00 7.49
C PRO A 274 -17.87 -54.26 7.13
N PRO A 275 -17.06 -54.80 8.06
CA PRO A 275 -16.13 -55.88 7.77
C PRO A 275 -16.81 -57.26 7.73
N LYS A 276 -16.40 -58.08 6.75
CA LYS A 276 -16.74 -59.50 6.63
C LYS A 276 -16.09 -60.31 7.76
N LYS A 277 -16.89 -61.13 8.45
CA LYS A 277 -16.45 -62.14 9.43
C LYS A 277 -15.53 -63.17 8.76
N GLN A 278 -14.28 -63.27 9.20
CA GLN A 278 -13.41 -64.41 8.93
C GLN A 278 -13.48 -65.42 10.08
N LYS A 279 -13.58 -66.69 9.68
CA LYS A 279 -13.82 -67.88 10.50
C LYS A 279 -12.47 -68.42 10.97
N ALA A 280 -12.28 -68.58 12.28
CA ALA A 280 -11.06 -69.15 12.86
C ALA A 280 -10.98 -70.68 12.64
N PRO A 281 -9.78 -71.25 12.41
CA PRO A 281 -9.56 -72.69 12.49
C PRO A 281 -9.23 -73.13 13.94
N PRO A 282 -9.47 -74.42 14.28
CA PRO A 282 -9.50 -74.89 15.67
C PRO A 282 -8.12 -75.20 16.24
N GLN A 283 -7.97 -75.02 17.55
CA GLN A 283 -6.80 -75.41 18.33
C GLN A 283 -6.78 -76.93 18.63
N PRO A 284 -5.59 -77.52 18.83
CA PRO A 284 -5.40 -78.96 18.95
C PRO A 284 -5.73 -79.48 20.37
N LYS A 285 -6.07 -80.77 20.46
CA LYS A 285 -6.11 -81.56 21.70
C LYS A 285 -4.80 -82.32 21.85
#